data_AF-A0A8J7KUS9-F1
#
_entry.id   AF-A0A8J7KUS9-F1
#
_cell.length_a   1.000
_cell.length_b   1.000
_cell.length_c   1.000
_cell.angle_alpha   90.00
_cell.angle_beta   90.00
_cell.angle_gamma   90.00
#
_symmetry.space_group_name_H-M   'P 1'
#
loop_
_entity.id
_entity.type
_entity.pdbx_description
1 polymer ?
#
loop_
_entity_poly.entity_id
_entity_poly.type
_entity_poly.pdbx_seq_one_letter_code
_entity_poly.pdbx_strand_id
1 'polypeptide(L)' 'MMCIQQHKRLRVCSGQKAIAFNSTGLYENENIVISSPNNLQAIVISFSKIGIVKNDEAYQPAFQNIISTFEFITK' A
#
# COMPACT_ATOMS: atom_id res chain seq x y z
N MET A 1 -21.16 6.00 -8.86
CA MET A 1 -20.24 5.47 -9.87
C MET A 1 -18.82 5.72 -9.35
N MET A 2 -18.17 4.69 -8.80
CA MET A 2 -16.85 4.80 -8.18
C MET A 2 -15.79 4.81 -9.30
N CYS A 3 -15.18 5.96 -9.56
CA CYS A 3 -14.20 6.11 -10.63
C CYS A 3 -12.81 5.74 -10.08
N ILE A 4 -12.37 4.50 -10.30
CA ILE A 4 -11.03 4.07 -9.89
C ILE A 4 -10.02 4.65 -10.89
N GLN A 5 -9.47 5.84 -10.61
CA GLN A 5 -8.26 6.30 -11.30
C GLN A 5 -7.06 5.49 -10.78
N GLN A 6 -6.85 4.30 -11.34
CA GLN A 6 -5.75 3.42 -10.97
C GLN A 6 -4.43 3.91 -11.57
N HIS A 7 -3.70 4.74 -10.84
CA HIS A 7 -2.24 4.81 -11.03
C HIS A 7 -1.60 3.55 -10.42
N LYS A 8 -1.77 2.42 -11.11
CA LYS A 8 -1.17 1.15 -10.73
C LYS A 8 0.35 1.23 -10.93
N ARG A 9 1.11 1.07 -9.86
CA ARG A 9 2.58 1.06 -9.90
C ARG A 9 3.09 -0.28 -9.40
N LEU A 10 4.05 -0.86 -10.10
CA LEU A 10 4.78 -2.02 -9.61
C LEU A 10 5.85 -1.54 -8.62
N ARG A 11 5.95 -2.24 -7.48
CA ARG A 11 7.01 -2.04 -6.49
C ARG A 11 7.60 -3.39 -6.10
N VAL A 12 8.76 -3.37 -5.47
CA VAL A 12 9.32 -4.54 -4.79
C VAL A 12 9.23 -4.28 -3.30
N CYS A 13 8.60 -5.19 -2.57
CA CYS A 13 8.47 -5.15 -1.11
C CYS A 13 8.89 -6.51 -0.56
N SER A 14 9.87 -6.54 0.34
CA SER A 14 10.42 -7.79 0.91
C SER A 14 10.86 -8.82 -0.14
N GLY A 15 11.42 -8.37 -1.26
CA GLY A 15 11.80 -9.23 -2.38
C GLY A 15 10.64 -9.77 -3.21
N GLN A 16 9.39 -9.44 -2.89
CA GLN A 16 8.20 -9.83 -3.64
C GLN A 16 7.72 -8.70 -4.55
N LYS A 17 7.14 -9.08 -5.70
CA LYS A 17 6.45 -8.12 -6.58
C LYS A 17 5.19 -7.63 -5.87
N ALA A 18 5.05 -6.32 -5.77
CA ALA A 18 3.93 -5.66 -5.15
C ALA A 18 3.21 -4.75 -6.14
N ILE A 19 1.89 -4.61 -5.96
CA ILE A 19 1.04 -3.71 -6.71
C ILE A 19 0.62 -2.58 -5.78
N ALA A 20 1.07 -1.38 -6.06
CA ALA A 20 0.59 -0.16 -5.40
C ALA A 20 -0.52 0.48 -6.23
N PHE A 21 -1.61 0.89 -5.59
CA PHE A 21 -2.69 1.64 -6.23
C PHE A 21 -3.42 2.54 -5.23
N ASN A 22 -3.99 3.62 -5.75
CA ASN A 22 -4.86 4.50 -4.97
C ASN A 22 -6.33 4.15 -5.23
N SER A 23 -7.14 4.18 -4.17
CA SER A 23 -8.60 4.13 -4.27
C SER A 23 -9.18 5.44 -3.78
N THR A 24 -10.05 6.04 -4.57
CA THR A 24 -10.75 7.28 -4.26
C THR A 24 -12.21 7.00 -3.90
N GLY A 25 -12.76 7.76 -2.95
CA GLY A 25 -14.11 7.57 -2.40
C GLY A 25 -14.44 8.66 -1.39
N LEU A 26 -15.18 8.34 -0.32
CA LEU A 26 -15.34 9.25 0.83
C LEU A 26 -14.00 9.49 1.56
N TYR A 27 -13.11 8.49 1.52
CA TYR A 27 -11.74 8.57 2.01
C TYR A 27 -10.81 8.13 0.89
N GLU A 28 -9.61 8.71 0.85
CA GLU A 28 -8.58 8.28 -0.07
C GLU A 28 -7.74 7.20 0.61
N ASN A 29 -7.43 6.11 -0.10
CA ASN A 29 -6.51 5.10 0.41
C ASN A 29 -5.39 4.85 -0.58
N GLU A 30 -4.17 4.76 -0.06
CA GLU A 30 -3.02 4.19 -0.77
C GLU A 30 -2.88 2.74 -0.33
N ASN A 31 -2.93 1.80 -1.29
CA ASN A 31 -2.91 0.37 -1.02
C ASN A 31 -1.69 -0.27 -1.67
N ILE A 32 -1.08 -1.22 -0.98
CA ILE A 32 -0.02 -2.07 -1.50
C ILE A 32 -0.43 -3.52 -1.29
N VAL A 33 -0.49 -4.27 -2.39
CA VAL A 33 -0.80 -5.71 -2.40
C VAL A 33 0.47 -6.49 -2.70
N ILE A 34 0.79 -7.45 -1.85
CA ILE A 34 2.00 -8.28 -1.91
C ILE A 34 1.56 -9.75 -1.86
N SER A 35 2.14 -10.60 -2.70
CA SER A 35 1.96 -12.05 -2.57
C SER A 35 2.83 -12.59 -1.44
N SER A 36 2.31 -13.55 -0.67
CA SER A 36 3.13 -14.32 0.26
C SER A 36 4.23 -15.10 -0.49
N PRO A 37 5.34 -15.50 0.16
CA PRO A 37 6.43 -16.21 -0.52
C PRO A 37 6.00 -17.53 -1.17
N ASN A 38 4.99 -18.20 -0.61
CA ASN A 38 4.40 -19.42 -1.17
C ASN A 38 3.28 -19.16 -2.18
N ASN A 39 2.97 -17.90 -2.49
CA ASN A 39 1.89 -17.45 -3.39
C ASN A 39 0.47 -17.91 -3.00
N LEU A 40 0.26 -18.40 -1.78
CA LEU A 40 -1.04 -18.88 -1.32
C LEU A 40 -1.91 -17.78 -0.69
N GLN A 41 -1.31 -16.64 -0.35
CA GLN A 41 -2.00 -15.56 0.34
C GLN A 41 -1.65 -14.21 -0.31
N ALA A 42 -2.64 -13.33 -0.37
CA ALA A 42 -2.44 -11.93 -0.69
C ALA A 42 -2.42 -11.14 0.62
N ILE A 43 -1.40 -10.29 0.78
CA ILE A 43 -1.25 -9.39 1.91
C ILE A 43 -1.56 -7.98 1.39
N VAL A 44 -2.45 -7.28 2.07
CA VAL A 44 -2.84 -5.91 1.71
C VAL A 44 -2.46 -4.99 2.86
N ILE A 45 -1.66 -3.97 2.55
CA ILE A 45 -1.33 -2.90 3.49
C ILE A 45 -1.95 -1.62 2.95
N SER A 46 -2.83 -1.02 3.74
CA SER A 46 -3.60 0.16 3.35
C SER A 46 -3.28 1.34 4.26
N PHE A 47 -2.93 2.46 3.66
CA PHE A 47 -2.83 3.76 4.33
C PHE A 47 -4.08 4.58 4.00
N SER A 48 -4.94 4.73 5.00
CA SER A 48 -6.16 5.52 4.90
C SER A 48 -5.86 6.99 5.17
N LYS A 49 -6.30 7.85 4.26
CA LYS A 49 -6.07 9.29 4.25
C LYS A 49 -7.41 10.00 4.39
N ILE A 50 -7.40 11.11 5.12
CA ILE A 50 -8.60 11.92 5.33
C ILE A 50 -8.79 12.99 4.24
N GLY A 51 -7.89 13.04 3.25
CA GLY A 51 -7.92 14.01 2.15
C GLY A 51 -7.44 15.40 2.56
N ILE A 52 -6.87 15.52 3.77
CA ILE A 52 -6.29 16.77 4.28
C ILE A 52 -4.79 16.66 4.09
N VAL A 53 -4.28 17.27 3.01
CA VAL A 53 -2.88 17.17 2.54
C VAL A 53 -1.87 17.27 3.68
N LYS A 54 -1.98 18.31 4.53
CA LYS A 54 -1.03 18.53 5.63
C LYS A 54 -0.99 17.39 6.66
N ASN A 55 -2.14 16.79 6.94
CA ASN A 55 -2.22 15.68 7.90
C ASN A 55 -1.71 14.40 7.24
N ASP A 56 -2.14 14.12 6.00
CA ASP A 56 -1.75 12.91 5.28
C ASP A 56 -0.24 12.90 4.96
N GLU A 57 0.35 14.05 4.63
CA GLU A 57 1.80 14.22 4.43
C GLU A 57 2.61 13.92 5.68
N ALA A 58 2.09 14.22 6.88
CA ALA A 58 2.79 13.94 8.14
C ALA A 58 2.94 12.43 8.41
N TYR A 59 2.00 11.62 7.93
CA TYR A 59 2.01 10.16 8.10
C TYR A 59 2.59 9.40 6.90
N GLN A 60 2.73 10.04 5.75
CA GLN A 60 3.31 9.44 4.55
C GLN A 60 4.73 8.86 4.81
N PRO A 61 5.65 9.53 5.53
CA PRO A 61 6.96 8.95 5.86
C PRO A 61 6.85 7.70 6.72
N ALA A 62 5.94 7.68 7.70
CA ALA A 62 5.73 6.52 8.56
C ALA A 62 5.20 5.33 7.76
N PHE A 63 4.25 5.58 6.84
CA PHE A 63 3.76 4.54 5.92
C PHE A 63 4.88 4.00 5.02
N GLN A 64 5.70 4.87 4.40
CA GLN A 64 6.83 4.39 3.60
C GLN A 64 7.83 3.59 4.44
N ASN A 65 8.08 3.98 5.70
CA ASN A 65 8.95 3.24 6.60
C ASN A 65 8.41 1.83 6.85
N ILE A 66 7.12 1.69 7.20
CA ILE A 66 6.45 0.38 7.40
C ILE A 66 6.65 -0.52 6.19
N ILE A 67 6.46 0.02 4.98
CA ILE A 67 6.62 -0.74 3.74
C ILE A 67 8.09 -1.13 3.49
N SER A 68 9.04 -0.23 3.78
CA SER A 68 10.46 -0.49 3.58
C SER A 68 11.04 -1.50 4.57
N THR A 69 10.50 -1.57 5.79
CA THR A 69 10.92 -2.50 6.83
C THR A 69 10.07 -3.76 6.89
N PHE A 70 9.06 -3.87 6.02
CA PHE A 70 8.25 -5.08 5.93
C PHE A 70 9.14 -6.22 5.46
N GLU A 71 9.12 -7.34 6.18
CA GLU A 71 9.91 -8.54 5.86
C GLU A 71 9.11 -9.80 6.22
N PHE A 72 9.34 -10.86 5.46
CA PHE A 72 8.80 -12.18 5.77
C PHE A 72 9.75 -12.90 6.74
N ILE A 73 9.24 -13.30 7.89
CA ILE A 73 10.00 -14.14 8.83
C ILE A 73 9.89 -15.59 8.35
N THR A 74 10.98 -16.14 7.84
CA THR A 74 11.13 -17.58 7.66
C THR A 74 11.42 -18.21 9.02
N LYS A 75 10.53 -19.10 9.49
CA LYS A 75 10.82 -20.02 10.60
C LYS A 75 11.65 -21.20 10.10
#